data_AF-A0A842LS50-F1
#
_entry.id   AF-A0A842LS50-F1
#
_cell.length_a   1.000
_cell.length_b   1.000
_cell.length_c   1.000
_cell.angle_alpha   90.00
_cell.angle_beta   90.00
_cell.angle_gamma   90.00
#
_symmetry.space_group_name_H-M   'P 1'
#
loop_
_entity.id
_entity.type
_entity.pdbx_description
1 polymer ?
#
loop_
_entity_poly.entity_id
_entity_poly.type
_entity_poly.pdbx_seq_one_letter_code
_entity_poly.pdbx_strand_id
1 'polypeptide(L)'
;KFQIDSVAGSEATTRFIGHQVTTDYVRSMIRRGTSRVDAPVIVETKDGYKLKVHPLAITIRRAKSSQQKYMRQSIEEHLREIASEKTFEELVEGIVTGKIASEIYHQAKKIYPLKRVEIIKSRVLEEPA
;
A
#
# COMPACT_ATOMS: atom_id res chain seq x y z
N LYS A 1 -11.56 -2.17 -6.96
CA LYS A 1 -12.13 -3.32 -7.69
C LYS A 1 -13.08 -4.01 -6.75
N PHE A 2 -14.32 -4.19 -7.18
CA PHE A 2 -15.35 -4.81 -6.38
C PHE A 2 -15.80 -6.11 -7.05
N GLN A 3 -16.12 -7.13 -6.25
CA GLN A 3 -16.82 -8.33 -6.70
C GLN A 3 -18.27 -8.22 -6.29
N ILE A 4 -19.18 -8.73 -7.11
CA ILE A 4 -20.53 -9.04 -6.64
C ILE A 4 -20.44 -10.26 -5.74
N ASP A 5 -21.05 -10.16 -4.56
CA ASP A 5 -21.10 -11.22 -3.57
C ASP A 5 -22.45 -11.93 -3.61
N SER A 6 -23.55 -11.16 -3.61
CA SER A 6 -24.91 -11.67 -3.73
C SER A 6 -25.79 -10.73 -4.54
N VAL A 7 -26.84 -11.29 -5.16
CA VAL A 7 -27.85 -10.50 -5.88
C VAL A 7 -29.22 -10.84 -5.29
N ALA A 8 -29.93 -9.82 -4.82
CA ALA A 8 -31.29 -9.93 -4.31
C ALA A 8 -32.22 -9.11 -5.21
N GLY A 9 -32.96 -9.80 -6.08
CA GLY A 9 -33.82 -9.15 -7.07
C GLY A 9 -33.00 -8.29 -8.05
N SER A 10 -33.19 -6.97 -7.98
CA SER A 10 -32.47 -5.98 -8.79
C SER A 10 -31.25 -5.34 -8.09
N GLU A 11 -30.99 -5.70 -6.83
CA GLU A 11 -29.88 -5.13 -6.04
C GLU A 11 -28.73 -6.14 -5.93
N ALA A 12 -27.49 -5.65 -6.13
CA ALA A 12 -26.28 -6.45 -6.02
C ALA A 12 -25.41 -5.93 -4.87
N THR A 13 -25.18 -6.78 -3.87
CA THR A 13 -24.22 -6.51 -2.80
C THR A 13 -22.82 -6.80 -3.32
N THR A 14 -21.89 -5.87 -3.10
CA THR A 14 -20.51 -6.00 -3.58
C THR A 14 -19.50 -5.93 -2.44
N ARG A 15 -18.39 -6.63 -2.62
CA ARG A 15 -17.24 -6.65 -1.70
C ARG A 15 -15.96 -6.16 -2.36
N PHE A 16 -15.07 -5.57 -1.59
CA PHE A 16 -13.81 -5.03 -2.09
C PHE A 16 -12.76 -6.12 -2.25
N ILE A 17 -12.25 -6.34 -3.47
CA ILE A 17 -11.18 -7.32 -3.73
C ILE A 17 -9.79 -6.66 -3.73
N GLY A 18 -9.72 -5.35 -3.98
CA GLY A 18 -8.44 -4.64 -4.08
C GLY A 18 -8.49 -3.38 -4.91
N HIS A 19 -7.42 -2.58 -4.86
CA HIS A 19 -7.24 -1.41 -5.71
C HIS A 19 -6.01 -1.56 -6.59
N GLN A 20 -5.96 -0.79 -7.67
CA GLN A 20 -4.78 -0.65 -8.49
C GLN A 20 -4.76 0.73 -9.11
N VAL A 21 -3.64 1.43 -8.98
CA VAL A 21 -3.39 2.71 -9.63
C VAL A 21 -3.01 2.48 -11.10
N THR A 22 -3.33 3.44 -11.96
CA THR A 22 -3.08 3.31 -13.40
C THR A 22 -1.57 3.26 -13.71
N THR A 23 -1.21 2.56 -14.78
CA THR A 23 0.20 2.32 -15.10
C THR A 23 0.89 3.59 -15.59
N ASP A 24 0.18 4.42 -16.34
CA ASP A 24 0.58 5.76 -16.76
C ASP A 24 0.92 6.66 -15.56
N TYR A 25 0.09 6.63 -14.50
CA TYR A 25 0.36 7.38 -13.30
C TYR A 25 1.65 6.94 -12.61
N VAL A 26 1.84 5.62 -12.42
CA VAL A 26 3.07 5.08 -11.83
C VAL A 26 4.30 5.46 -12.65
N ARG A 27 4.20 5.35 -13.99
CA ARG A 27 5.28 5.75 -14.91
C ARG A 27 5.58 7.24 -14.84
N SER A 28 4.57 8.09 -14.66
CA SER A 28 4.76 9.56 -14.58
C SER A 28 5.56 10.00 -13.35
N MET A 29 5.52 9.21 -12.27
CA MET A 29 6.22 9.54 -11.03
C MET A 29 7.72 9.20 -11.08
N ILE A 30 8.07 8.13 -11.79
CA ILE A 30 9.43 7.59 -11.85
C ILE A 30 10.24 8.38 -12.89
N ARG A 31 11.38 8.95 -12.47
CA ARG A 31 12.28 9.71 -13.35
C ARG A 31 13.70 9.14 -13.33
N ARG A 32 14.45 9.35 -14.41
CA ARG A 32 15.88 9.02 -14.45
C ARG A 32 16.62 9.78 -13.33
N GLY A 33 17.61 9.12 -12.73
CA GLY A 33 18.39 9.68 -11.61
C GLY A 33 17.75 9.51 -10.22
N THR A 34 16.54 8.94 -10.13
CA THR A 34 15.88 8.57 -8.87
C THR A 34 15.98 7.07 -8.61
N SER A 35 15.71 6.64 -7.37
CA SER A 35 15.54 5.22 -7.02
C SER A 35 14.06 4.92 -6.79
N ARG A 36 13.63 3.77 -7.32
CA ARG A 36 12.33 3.15 -7.08
C ARG A 36 12.51 2.09 -5.99
N VAL A 37 11.78 2.20 -4.88
CA VAL A 37 11.81 1.23 -3.79
C VAL A 37 10.43 0.63 -3.62
N ASP A 38 10.26 -0.60 -4.10
CA ASP A 38 9.06 -1.41 -3.88
C ASP A 38 9.21 -2.28 -2.62
N ALA A 39 8.16 -2.35 -1.81
CA ALA A 39 8.13 -3.09 -0.54
C ALA A 39 6.82 -3.91 -0.39
N PRO A 40 6.55 -4.89 -1.26
CA PRO A 40 5.31 -5.66 -1.20
C PRO A 40 5.26 -6.50 0.08
N VAL A 41 4.17 -6.34 0.84
CA VAL A 41 4.00 -7.01 2.13
C VAL A 41 2.62 -7.65 2.23
N ILE A 42 2.55 -8.79 2.90
CA ILE A 42 1.28 -9.41 3.31
C ILE A 42 1.05 -9.00 4.75
N VAL A 43 -0.11 -8.41 5.00
CA VAL A 43 -0.54 -7.92 6.31
C VAL A 43 -1.85 -8.58 6.71
N GLU A 44 -2.05 -8.69 8.01
CA GLU A 44 -3.28 -9.19 8.62
C GLU A 44 -3.93 -8.04 9.39
N THR A 45 -5.22 -7.81 9.17
CA THR A 45 -5.96 -6.78 9.89
C THR A 45 -6.46 -7.32 11.22
N LYS A 46 -6.88 -6.40 12.10
CA LYS A 46 -7.49 -6.74 13.39
C LYS A 46 -8.66 -7.73 13.27
N ASP A 47 -9.41 -7.64 12.17
CA ASP A 47 -10.62 -8.44 11.93
C ASP A 47 -10.31 -9.78 11.22
N GLY A 48 -9.03 -10.10 11.00
CA GLY A 48 -8.60 -11.37 10.41
C GLY A 48 -8.53 -11.38 8.88
N TYR A 49 -8.66 -10.24 8.19
CA TYR A 49 -8.44 -10.19 6.75
C TYR A 49 -6.95 -10.21 6.43
N LYS A 50 -6.56 -11.01 5.43
CA LYS A 50 -5.19 -10.98 4.89
C LYS A 50 -5.16 -10.21 3.59
N LEU A 51 -4.33 -9.17 3.53
CA LEU A 51 -4.15 -8.33 2.35
C LEU A 51 -2.70 -8.30 1.90
N LYS A 52 -2.51 -8.32 0.59
CA LYS A 52 -1.24 -7.99 -0.05
C LYS A 52 -1.23 -6.53 -0.46
N VAL A 53 -0.34 -5.74 0.13
CA VAL A 53 -0.19 -4.32 -0.12
C VAL A 53 1.14 -4.07 -0.84
N HIS A 54 1.10 -3.24 -1.88
CA HIS A 54 2.26 -2.86 -2.69
C HIS A 54 2.55 -1.37 -2.54
N PRO A 55 3.25 -0.96 -1.47
CA PRO A 55 3.79 0.39 -1.36
C PRO A 55 4.95 0.60 -2.34
N LEU A 56 5.01 1.80 -2.90
CA LEU A 56 6.10 2.32 -3.68
C LEU A 56 6.61 3.61 -3.05
N ALA A 57 7.92 3.66 -2.81
CA ALA A 57 8.62 4.87 -2.44
C ALA A 57 9.57 5.32 -3.55
N ILE A 58 9.56 6.62 -3.86
CA ILE A 58 10.41 7.24 -4.88
C ILE A 58 11.31 8.27 -4.20
N THR A 59 12.61 8.10 -4.35
CA THR A 59 13.61 9.00 -3.77
C THR A 59 13.84 10.24 -4.63
N ILE A 60 14.35 11.31 -4.02
CA ILE A 60 14.69 12.55 -4.77
C ILE A 60 15.91 12.32 -5.68
N ARG A 61 16.87 11.51 -5.23
CA ARG A 61 18.10 11.13 -5.95
C ARG A 61 18.39 9.65 -5.78
N ARG A 62 19.33 9.12 -6.55
CA ARG A 62 19.74 7.71 -6.45
C ARG A 62 20.25 7.41 -5.04
N ALA A 63 19.54 6.52 -4.34
CA ALA A 63 19.91 6.04 -3.01
C ALA A 63 20.84 4.82 -3.12
N LYS A 64 21.72 4.62 -2.15
CA LYS A 64 22.60 3.43 -2.08
C LYS A 64 21.76 2.16 -1.85
N SER A 65 22.27 1.01 -2.24
CA SER A 65 21.59 -0.29 -2.05
C SER A 65 21.27 -0.58 -0.58
N SER A 66 22.18 -0.25 0.34
CA SER A 66 21.97 -0.38 1.79
C SER A 66 20.81 0.49 2.29
N GLN A 67 20.73 1.74 1.83
CA GLN A 67 19.64 2.66 2.17
C GLN A 67 18.30 2.16 1.64
N GLN A 68 18.26 1.67 0.39
CA GLN A 68 17.04 1.09 -0.19
C GLN A 68 16.58 -0.16 0.56
N LYS A 69 17.52 -1.01 1.00
CA LYS A 69 17.22 -2.19 1.81
C LYS A 69 16.63 -1.79 3.16
N TYR A 70 17.24 -0.84 3.85
CA TYR A 70 16.77 -0.36 5.15
C TYR A 70 15.40 0.31 5.05
N MET A 71 15.18 1.14 4.03
CA MET A 71 13.87 1.72 3.74
C MET A 71 12.80 0.64 3.51
N ARG A 72 13.11 -0.40 2.73
CA ARG A 72 12.17 -1.50 2.49
C ARG A 72 11.74 -2.16 3.79
N GLN A 73 12.71 -2.51 4.65
CA GLN A 73 12.44 -3.14 5.94
C GLN A 73 11.56 -2.25 6.83
N SER A 74 11.90 -0.97 6.95
CA SER A 74 11.14 -0.01 7.75
C SER A 74 9.71 0.20 7.23
N ILE A 75 9.50 0.22 5.91
CA ILE A 75 8.16 0.33 5.31
C ILE A 75 7.34 -0.93 5.61
N GLU A 76 7.94 -2.12 5.49
CA GLU A 76 7.25 -3.39 5.74
C GLU A 76 6.84 -3.55 7.21
N GLU A 77 7.73 -3.19 8.13
CA GLU A 77 7.48 -3.22 9.57
C GLU A 77 6.35 -2.26 9.95
N HIS A 78 6.44 -0.99 9.54
CA HIS A 78 5.44 0.03 9.83
C HIS A 78 4.06 -0.33 9.26
N LEU A 79 4.02 -0.94 8.07
CA LEU A 79 2.76 -1.41 7.48
C LEU A 79 2.13 -2.58 8.24
N ARG A 80 2.93 -3.49 8.80
CA ARG A 80 2.41 -4.59 9.63
C ARG A 80 1.82 -4.07 10.93
N GLU A 81 2.48 -3.09 11.55
CA GLU A 81 2.00 -2.43 12.77
C GLU A 81 0.64 -1.75 12.52
N ILE A 82 0.55 -0.86 11.53
CA ILE A 82 -0.70 -0.17 11.18
C ILE A 82 -1.83 -1.16 10.89
N ALA A 83 -1.53 -2.23 10.13
CA ALA A 83 -2.55 -3.20 9.76
C ALA A 83 -3.08 -3.97 10.97
N SER A 84 -2.22 -4.33 11.93
CA SER A 84 -2.63 -5.05 13.14
C SER A 84 -3.56 -4.24 14.05
N GLU A 85 -3.46 -2.91 14.01
CA GLU A 85 -4.27 -2.02 14.85
C GLU A 85 -5.64 -1.68 14.22
N LYS A 86 -5.70 -1.61 12.88
CA LYS A 86 -6.86 -1.11 12.13
C LYS A 86 -7.76 -2.22 11.62
N THR A 87 -9.03 -1.88 11.46
CA THR A 87 -9.98 -2.75 10.76
C THR A 87 -9.73 -2.73 9.25
N PHE A 88 -10.30 -3.70 8.54
CA PHE A 88 -10.21 -3.80 7.08
C PHE A 88 -10.74 -2.55 6.39
N GLU A 89 -11.89 -2.04 6.82
CA GLU A 89 -12.51 -0.86 6.24
C GLU A 89 -11.65 0.39 6.44
N GLU A 90 -11.16 0.62 7.66
CA GLU A 90 -10.27 1.73 7.99
C GLU A 90 -8.95 1.65 7.22
N LEU A 91 -8.41 0.44 7.04
CA LEU A 91 -7.20 0.22 6.26
C LEU A 91 -7.45 0.57 4.79
N VAL A 92 -8.54 0.08 4.20
CA VAL A 92 -8.88 0.35 2.79
C VAL A 92 -9.14 1.84 2.57
N GLU A 93 -9.88 2.50 3.46
CA GLU A 93 -10.09 3.95 3.40
C GLU A 93 -8.75 4.69 3.49
N GLY A 94 -7.90 4.33 4.46
CA GLY A 94 -6.59 4.93 4.65
C GLY A 94 -5.64 4.76 3.46
N ILE A 95 -5.75 3.64 2.74
CA ILE A 95 -5.03 3.37 1.49
C ILE A 95 -5.53 4.30 0.38
N VAL A 96 -6.86 4.40 0.20
CA VAL A 96 -7.47 5.17 -0.90
C VAL A 96 -7.30 6.68 -0.69
N THR A 97 -7.46 7.18 0.53
CA THR A 97 -7.25 8.60 0.86
C THR A 97 -5.77 8.98 0.87
N GLY A 98 -4.85 8.02 0.93
CA GLY A 98 -3.41 8.26 0.99
C GLY A 98 -2.86 8.60 2.37
N LYS A 99 -3.66 8.49 3.43
CA LYS A 99 -3.23 8.72 4.83
C LYS A 99 -2.07 7.79 5.20
N ILE A 100 -2.20 6.50 4.86
CA ILE A 100 -1.17 5.50 5.13
C ILE A 100 0.11 5.80 4.33
N ALA A 101 -0.02 6.23 3.08
CA ALA A 101 1.13 6.61 2.26
C ALA A 101 1.88 7.83 2.85
N SER A 102 1.14 8.80 3.39
CA SER A 102 1.71 9.95 4.09
C SER A 102 2.46 9.55 5.37
N GLU A 103 1.90 8.64 6.15
CA GLU A 103 2.53 8.13 7.37
C GLU A 103 3.85 7.41 7.06
N ILE A 104 3.83 6.52 6.07
CA ILE A 104 5.03 5.83 5.56
C ILE A 104 6.06 6.84 5.05
N TYR A 105 5.62 7.91 4.37
CA TYR A 105 6.52 8.97 3.91
C TYR A 105 7.27 9.63 5.08
N HIS A 106 6.59 9.96 6.16
CA HIS A 106 7.20 10.61 7.32
C HIS A 106 8.23 9.71 8.02
N GLN A 107 7.98 8.41 8.10
CA GLN A 107 8.95 7.47 8.65
C GLN A 107 10.15 7.27 7.72
N ALA A 108 9.90 6.96 6.44
CA ALA A 108 10.96 6.65 5.50
C ALA A 108 11.81 7.88 5.11
N LYS A 109 11.28 9.11 5.25
CA LYS A 109 12.05 10.35 5.04
C LYS A 109 13.20 10.52 6.04
N LYS A 110 13.10 9.94 7.23
CA LYS A 110 14.18 9.95 8.24
C LYS A 110 15.42 9.20 7.75
N ILE A 111 15.25 8.24 6.85
CA ILE A 111 16.32 7.41 6.30
C ILE A 111 16.96 8.10 5.09
N TYR A 112 16.12 8.53 4.14
CA TYR A 112 16.57 9.17 2.92
C TYR A 112 15.51 10.12 2.37
N PRO A 113 15.89 11.27 1.76
CA PRO A 113 14.93 12.19 1.16
C PRO A 113 14.05 11.55 0.07
N LEU A 114 12.75 11.57 0.31
CA LEU A 114 11.72 11.04 -0.57
C LEU A 114 11.01 12.13 -1.35
N LYS A 115 10.73 11.84 -2.62
CA LYS A 115 9.88 12.66 -3.48
C LYS A 115 8.41 12.35 -3.26
N ARG A 116 8.06 11.06 -3.23
CA ARG A 116 6.68 10.60 -3.09
C ARG A 116 6.64 9.16 -2.58
N VAL A 117 5.61 8.84 -1.82
CA VAL A 117 5.22 7.47 -1.45
C VAL A 117 3.77 7.29 -1.85
N GLU A 118 3.44 6.14 -2.42
CA GLU A 118 2.10 5.80 -2.86
C GLU A 118 1.88 4.29 -2.69
N ILE A 119 0.65 3.87 -2.44
CA ILE A 119 0.29 2.45 -2.51
C ILE A 119 -0.27 2.19 -3.90
N ILE A 120 0.41 1.35 -4.68
CA ILE A 120 0.05 1.14 -6.10
C ILE A 120 -1.06 0.10 -6.24
N LYS A 121 -1.05 -0.89 -5.37
CA LYS A 121 -1.93 -2.04 -5.47
C LYS A 121 -2.21 -2.62 -4.09
N SER A 122 -3.46 -2.93 -3.83
CA SER A 122 -3.86 -3.83 -2.76
C SER A 122 -4.65 -5.00 -3.34
N ARG A 123 -4.52 -6.17 -2.72
CA ARG A 123 -5.30 -7.35 -3.06
C ARG A 123 -5.66 -8.09 -1.79
N VAL A 124 -6.94 -8.40 -1.61
CA VAL A 124 -7.40 -9.31 -0.57
C VAL A 124 -6.98 -10.73 -0.95
N LEU A 125 -6.34 -11.43 -0.02
CA LEU A 125 -5.88 -12.81 -0.18
C LEU A 125 -6.84 -13.78 0.49
N GLU A 126 -7.25 -13.46 1.71
CA GLU A 126 -8.10 -14.31 2.54
C GLU A 126 -9.07 -13.41 3.31
N GLU A 127 -10.31 -13.84 3.36
CA GLU A 127 -11.38 -13.22 4.15
C GLU A 127 -11.57 -14.08 5.40
N PRO A 128 -11.81 -13.45 6.57
CA PRO A 128 -12.13 -14.19 7.79
C PRO A 128 -13.46 -14.95 7.58
N ALA A 129 -13.54 -16.12 8.20
CA ALA A 129 -14.69 -17.02 8.14
C ALA A 129 -15.90 -16.49 8.94
#